data_AF-A0A944ZIB7-F1
#
_entry.id   AF-A0A944ZIB7-F1
#
_cell.length_a   1.000
_cell.length_b   1.000
_cell.length_c   1.000
_cell.angle_alpha   90.00
_cell.angle_beta   90.00
_cell.angle_gamma   90.00
#
_symmetry.space_group_name_H-M   'P 1'
#
loop_
_entity.id
_entity.type
_entity.pdbx_description
1 polymer ?
#
loop_
_entity_poly.entity_id
_entity_poly.type
_entity_poly.pdbx_seq_one_letter_code
_entity_poly.pdbx_strand_id
1 'polypeptide(L)'
;MRISILLVAAFAFVSQSIHFSQGKKQEADPITDWKKDPVCQAVYDGVLEGLYRDRVSQKIVTNIIGKKALKNDEKALQERMKRSFVLECPLCEPTFAAFFAYQNGKPLKKGANAIRTTNSPLSSNKIAAGLSTEDAKQLLSQDTKTRLQGLAPVVHKWVSIKLNSHAELKPTEILAWKQRVKTRFDQGKTQLSKLMAKTDNYKEWSPYWGCAACNGSRQAAEEWQAKK
;
A
#
# COMPACT_ATOMS: atom_id res chain seq x y z
N MET A 1 59.01 18.18 -61.05
CA MET A 1 57.71 18.76 -61.47
C MET A 1 56.61 17.75 -61.13
N ARG A 2 55.62 18.17 -60.32
CA ARG A 2 54.19 17.73 -60.25
C ARG A 2 53.87 16.21 -60.30
N ILE A 3 53.55 15.59 -59.15
CA ILE A 3 52.20 15.30 -58.60
C ILE A 3 51.35 14.36 -59.47
N SER A 4 50.97 13.20 -58.90
CA SER A 4 49.61 12.58 -58.87
C SER A 4 49.73 11.09 -58.46
N ILE A 5 49.26 10.62 -57.29
CA ILE A 5 47.88 10.34 -56.82
C ILE A 5 47.56 8.82 -56.83
N LEU A 6 47.39 8.28 -55.60
CA LEU A 6 46.40 7.29 -55.10
C LEU A 6 46.19 5.91 -55.79
N LEU A 7 46.30 4.84 -54.99
CA LEU A 7 45.28 3.78 -54.74
C LEU A 7 45.87 2.74 -53.77
N VAL A 8 45.63 2.85 -52.46
CA VAL A 8 44.56 2.18 -51.66
C VAL A 8 44.65 0.65 -51.69
N ALA A 9 45.14 0.07 -50.60
CA ALA A 9 44.91 -1.33 -50.25
C ALA A 9 44.57 -1.44 -48.74
N ALA A 10 43.26 -1.60 -48.50
CA ALA A 10 42.57 -2.20 -47.37
C ALA A 10 43.31 -2.33 -46.02
N PHE A 11 43.05 -1.39 -45.11
CA PHE A 11 43.10 -1.65 -43.67
C PHE A 11 41.75 -2.26 -43.24
N ALA A 12 41.73 -3.57 -43.00
CA ALA A 12 40.61 -4.22 -42.34
C ALA A 12 40.63 -3.85 -40.85
N PHE A 13 39.89 -2.79 -40.49
CA PHE A 13 39.60 -2.48 -39.10
C PHE A 13 38.64 -3.55 -38.55
N VAL A 14 39.16 -4.43 -37.71
CA VAL A 14 38.38 -5.29 -36.82
C VAL A 14 37.69 -4.37 -35.82
N SER A 15 36.46 -3.98 -36.12
CA SER A 15 35.57 -3.37 -35.15
C SER A 15 35.09 -4.48 -34.21
N GLN A 16 35.76 -4.62 -33.06
CA GLN A 16 35.16 -5.32 -31.93
C GLN A 16 33.92 -4.54 -31.54
N SER A 17 32.76 -5.04 -31.97
CA SER A 17 31.48 -4.59 -31.46
C SER A 17 31.42 -4.95 -29.99
N ILE A 18 31.80 -4.01 -29.13
CA ILE A 18 31.41 -4.03 -27.72
C ILE A 18 29.89 -3.88 -27.76
N HIS A 19 29.19 -5.01 -27.83
CA HIS A 19 27.78 -5.08 -27.50
C HIS A 19 27.69 -4.78 -26.01
N PHE A 20 27.60 -3.48 -25.70
CA PHE A 20 27.09 -2.98 -24.45
C PHE A 20 25.64 -3.48 -24.38
N SER A 21 25.47 -4.68 -23.84
CA SER A 21 24.17 -5.23 -23.51
C SER A 21 23.60 -4.30 -22.47
N GLN A 22 22.87 -3.28 -22.93
CA GLN A 22 21.93 -2.53 -22.12
C GLN A 22 21.09 -3.60 -21.42
N GLY A 23 21.37 -3.80 -20.13
CA GLY A 23 20.55 -4.62 -19.29
C GLY A 23 19.15 -4.07 -19.45
N LYS A 24 18.29 -4.82 -20.16
CA LYS A 24 16.86 -4.57 -20.14
C LYS A 24 16.52 -4.52 -18.66
N LYS A 25 16.15 -3.34 -18.17
CA LYS A 25 15.34 -3.24 -16.95
C LYS A 25 14.21 -4.20 -17.22
N GLN A 26 14.23 -5.34 -16.53
CA GLN A 26 13.13 -6.27 -16.53
C GLN A 26 12.01 -5.47 -15.86
N GLU A 27 11.21 -4.81 -16.70
CA GLU A 27 10.00 -4.14 -16.31
C GLU A 27 9.13 -5.27 -15.77
N ALA A 28 9.10 -5.39 -14.45
CA ALA A 28 8.33 -6.43 -13.79
C ALA A 28 6.91 -6.32 -14.33
N ASP A 29 6.38 -7.42 -14.88
CA ASP A 29 4.99 -7.50 -15.32
C ASP A 29 4.12 -6.79 -14.29
N PRO A 30 3.14 -5.98 -14.71
CA PRO A 30 2.24 -5.34 -13.77
C PRO A 30 1.59 -6.46 -12.98
N ILE A 31 2.04 -6.67 -11.73
CA ILE A 31 1.40 -7.58 -10.80
C ILE A 31 0.01 -7.01 -10.58
N THR A 32 -0.95 -7.50 -11.36
CA THR A 32 -2.37 -7.13 -11.30
C THR A 32 -3.02 -7.71 -10.05
N ASP A 33 -2.45 -8.77 -9.50
CA ASP A 33 -2.91 -9.42 -8.28
C ASP A 33 -2.01 -9.06 -7.08
N TRP A 34 -2.45 -8.08 -6.29
CA TRP A 34 -1.76 -7.65 -5.07
C TRP A 34 -1.45 -8.81 -4.12
N LYS A 35 -2.21 -9.91 -4.17
CA LYS A 35 -2.00 -11.06 -3.30
C LYS A 35 -0.69 -11.78 -3.57
N LYS A 36 -0.09 -11.60 -4.75
CA LYS A 36 1.19 -12.21 -5.13
C LYS A 36 2.38 -11.30 -4.84
N ASP A 37 2.14 -10.03 -4.52
CA ASP A 37 3.21 -9.08 -4.20
C ASP A 37 3.50 -9.09 -2.69
N PRO A 38 4.75 -9.37 -2.27
CA PRO A 38 5.08 -9.48 -0.85
C PRO A 38 4.90 -8.16 -0.08
N VAL A 39 5.06 -6.99 -0.72
CA VAL A 39 4.85 -5.71 -0.04
C VAL A 39 3.37 -5.43 0.15
N CYS A 40 2.54 -5.82 -0.81
CA CYS A 40 1.11 -5.70 -0.69
C CYS A 40 0.55 -6.65 0.38
N GLN A 41 1.10 -7.86 0.48
CA GLN A 41 0.81 -8.80 1.58
C GLN A 41 1.22 -8.24 2.94
N ALA A 42 2.43 -7.66 3.06
CA ALA A 42 2.85 -7.02 4.30
C ALA A 42 1.93 -5.85 4.69
N VAL A 43 1.43 -5.08 3.73
CA VAL A 43 0.43 -4.02 3.98
C VAL A 43 -0.89 -4.63 4.48
N TYR A 44 -1.40 -5.67 3.82
CA TYR A 44 -2.62 -6.37 4.25
C TYR A 44 -2.48 -6.89 5.69
N ASP A 45 -1.41 -7.64 5.98
CA ASP A 45 -1.15 -8.21 7.29
C ASP A 45 -0.99 -7.11 8.35
N GLY A 46 -0.17 -6.09 8.08
CA GLY A 46 0.08 -5.01 9.03
C GLY A 46 -1.20 -4.26 9.38
N VAL A 47 -2.04 -3.97 8.39
CA VAL A 47 -3.35 -3.32 8.61
C VAL A 47 -4.29 -4.25 9.40
N LEU A 48 -4.38 -5.53 9.03
CA LEU A 48 -5.27 -6.48 9.72
C LEU A 48 -4.85 -6.70 11.19
N GLU A 49 -3.56 -6.93 11.43
CA GLU A 49 -2.98 -7.03 12.76
C GLU A 49 -3.21 -5.73 13.57
N GLY A 50 -3.03 -4.57 12.93
CA GLY A 50 -3.28 -3.26 13.52
C GLY A 50 -4.74 -3.05 13.93
N LEU A 51 -5.70 -3.43 13.09
CA LEU A 51 -7.13 -3.38 13.37
C LEU A 51 -7.50 -4.20 14.63
N TYR A 52 -6.93 -5.39 14.78
CA TYR A 52 -7.12 -6.24 15.96
C TYR A 52 -6.39 -5.71 17.19
N ARG A 53 -5.11 -5.34 17.06
CA ARG A 53 -4.28 -4.83 18.16
C ARG A 53 -4.88 -3.58 18.78
N ASP A 54 -5.29 -2.63 17.93
CA ASP A 54 -5.79 -1.34 18.36
C ASP A 54 -7.31 -1.37 18.66
N ARG A 55 -7.96 -2.55 18.52
CA ARG A 55 -9.38 -2.81 18.81
C ARG A 55 -10.31 -1.80 18.13
N VAL A 56 -10.10 -1.57 16.84
CA VAL A 56 -10.83 -0.55 16.08
C VAL A 56 -12.33 -0.85 16.07
N SER A 57 -13.14 0.12 16.49
CA SER A 57 -14.59 -0.10 16.60
C SER A 57 -15.22 -0.41 15.24
N GLN A 58 -16.28 -1.23 15.25
CA GLN A 58 -17.06 -1.51 14.04
C GLN A 58 -17.71 -0.24 13.44
N LYS A 59 -17.93 0.80 14.26
CA LYS A 59 -18.39 2.11 13.80
C LYS A 59 -17.34 2.78 12.91
N ILE A 60 -16.07 2.78 13.31
CA ILE A 60 -14.95 3.28 12.49
C ILE A 60 -14.83 2.46 11.22
N VAL A 61 -14.80 1.12 11.32
CA VAL A 61 -14.66 0.23 10.16
C VAL A 61 -15.79 0.46 9.16
N THR A 62 -17.03 0.55 9.63
CA THR A 62 -18.20 0.87 8.80
C THR A 62 -18.08 2.26 8.17
N ASN A 63 -17.50 3.23 8.87
CA ASN A 63 -17.25 4.55 8.30
C ASN A 63 -16.14 4.54 7.24
N ILE A 64 -15.21 3.60 7.27
CA ILE A 64 -14.10 3.52 6.32
C ILE A 64 -14.49 2.74 5.06
N ILE A 65 -15.12 1.56 5.21
CA ILE A 65 -15.46 0.64 4.09
C ILE A 65 -16.96 0.44 3.86
N GLY A 66 -17.80 1.28 4.46
CA GLY A 66 -19.26 1.15 4.38
C GLY A 66 -19.83 -0.01 5.18
N LYS A 67 -21.17 -0.10 5.20
CA LYS A 67 -21.91 -1.14 5.92
C LYS A 67 -21.58 -2.52 5.36
N LYS A 68 -21.63 -3.52 6.24
CA LYS A 68 -21.48 -4.93 5.86
C LYS A 68 -22.54 -5.27 4.81
N ALA A 69 -22.08 -5.69 3.63
CA ALA A 69 -22.96 -6.14 2.56
C ALA A 69 -23.52 -7.53 2.92
N LEU A 70 -24.81 -7.75 2.64
CA LEU A 70 -25.49 -9.04 2.85
C LEU A 70 -25.11 -10.08 1.78
N LYS A 71 -24.57 -9.63 0.64
CA LYS A 71 -24.14 -10.47 -0.48
C LYS A 71 -22.76 -10.03 -0.94
N ASN A 72 -21.91 -11.00 -1.32
CA ASN A 72 -20.62 -10.75 -1.95
C ASN A 72 -20.83 -10.39 -3.43
N ASP A 73 -21.49 -9.26 -3.68
CA ASP A 73 -21.59 -8.67 -5.01
C ASP A 73 -20.36 -7.81 -5.28
N GLU A 74 -19.73 -8.01 -6.44
CA GLU A 74 -18.51 -7.32 -6.84
C GLU A 74 -18.74 -5.82 -6.98
N LYS A 75 -19.87 -5.40 -7.57
CA LYS A 75 -20.22 -3.98 -7.71
C LYS A 75 -20.40 -3.34 -6.34
N ALA A 76 -21.11 -4.00 -5.43
CA ALA A 76 -21.26 -3.52 -4.06
C ALA A 76 -19.90 -3.38 -3.33
N LEU A 77 -18.95 -4.29 -3.55
CA LEU A 77 -17.60 -4.18 -2.96
C LEU A 77 -16.82 -3.00 -3.55
N GLN A 78 -16.92 -2.78 -4.85
CA GLN A 78 -16.28 -1.63 -5.51
C GLN A 78 -16.84 -0.30 -4.98
N GLU A 79 -18.16 -0.16 -4.82
CA GLU A 79 -18.76 1.05 -4.24
C GLU A 79 -18.30 1.30 -2.80
N ARG A 80 -18.18 0.23 -2.02
CA ARG A 80 -17.68 0.30 -0.65
C ARG A 80 -16.23 0.71 -0.58
N MET A 81 -15.41 0.21 -1.51
CA MET A 81 -14.00 0.55 -1.61
C MET A 81 -13.80 2.03 -1.89
N LYS A 82 -14.55 2.60 -2.84
CA LYS A 82 -14.49 4.03 -3.24
C LYS A 82 -14.69 5.01 -2.08
N ARG A 83 -15.29 4.58 -0.97
CA ARG A 83 -15.51 5.43 0.21
C ARG A 83 -14.22 5.99 0.80
N SER A 84 -13.16 5.19 0.86
CA SER A 84 -11.87 5.59 1.46
C SER A 84 -10.64 5.01 0.75
N PHE A 85 -10.84 4.28 -0.36
CA PHE A 85 -9.77 3.65 -1.13
C PHE A 85 -9.94 3.87 -2.63
N VAL A 86 -8.83 3.80 -3.35
CA VAL A 86 -8.75 3.92 -4.81
C VAL A 86 -8.88 2.53 -5.43
N LEU A 87 -9.87 2.34 -6.31
CA LEU A 87 -10.05 1.09 -7.07
C LEU A 87 -8.79 0.71 -7.84
N GLU A 88 -8.45 -0.58 -7.83
CA GLU A 88 -7.31 -1.16 -8.56
C GLU A 88 -5.94 -0.58 -8.14
N CYS A 89 -5.87 0.13 -7.01
CA CYS A 89 -4.61 0.63 -6.49
C CYS A 89 -3.93 -0.45 -5.62
N PRO A 90 -2.67 -0.82 -5.92
CA PRO A 90 -2.00 -1.96 -5.29
C PRO A 90 -1.77 -1.84 -3.78
N LEU A 91 -1.83 -0.63 -3.21
CA LEU A 91 -1.72 -0.41 -1.75
C LEU A 91 -3.09 -0.14 -1.09
N CYS A 92 -4.04 0.42 -1.84
CA CYS A 92 -5.40 0.69 -1.36
C CYS A 92 -6.24 -0.63 -1.34
N GLU A 93 -6.05 -1.56 -2.30
CA GLU A 93 -6.66 -2.91 -2.34
C GLU A 93 -6.37 -3.79 -1.10
N PRO A 94 -5.11 -4.09 -0.74
CA PRO A 94 -4.81 -4.89 0.46
C PRO A 94 -5.33 -4.23 1.74
N THR A 95 -5.28 -2.90 1.82
CA THR A 95 -5.81 -2.17 2.98
C THR A 95 -7.33 -2.35 3.08
N PHE A 96 -8.07 -2.16 1.99
CA PHE A 96 -9.51 -2.42 1.95
C PHE A 96 -9.82 -3.87 2.33
N ALA A 97 -9.08 -4.83 1.78
CA ALA A 97 -9.26 -6.25 2.07
C ALA A 97 -9.06 -6.56 3.56
N ALA A 98 -8.09 -5.93 4.22
CA ALA A 98 -7.89 -6.08 5.67
C ALA A 98 -9.06 -5.53 6.49
N PHE A 99 -9.56 -4.33 6.16
CA PHE A 99 -10.77 -3.78 6.80
C PHE A 99 -12.00 -4.67 6.55
N PHE A 100 -12.14 -5.19 5.34
CA PHE A 100 -13.25 -6.08 4.98
C PHE A 100 -13.16 -7.41 5.74
N ALA A 101 -11.97 -8.00 5.84
CA ALA A 101 -11.72 -9.20 6.64
C ALA A 101 -12.03 -8.94 8.13
N TYR A 102 -11.64 -7.80 8.67
CA TYR A 102 -11.93 -7.42 10.05
C TYR A 102 -13.42 -7.20 10.33
N GLN A 103 -14.17 -6.61 9.39
CA GLN A 103 -15.62 -6.42 9.53
C GLN A 103 -16.40 -7.75 9.47
N ASN A 104 -15.88 -8.73 8.74
CA ASN A 104 -16.52 -10.03 8.54
C ASN A 104 -16.00 -11.14 9.46
N GLY A 105 -14.80 -10.98 10.01
CA GLY A 105 -14.12 -11.95 10.85
C GLY A 105 -14.77 -12.12 12.21
N LYS A 106 -14.68 -13.33 12.75
CA LYS A 106 -14.74 -13.57 14.20
C LYS A 106 -13.39 -13.15 14.79
N PRO A 107 -13.33 -12.65 16.06
CA PRO A 107 -12.06 -12.28 16.69
C PRO A 107 -11.03 -13.40 16.56
N LEU A 108 -9.77 -13.05 16.29
CA LEU A 108 -8.65 -13.99 16.08
C LEU A 108 -8.75 -15.15 17.07
N LYS A 109 -8.92 -16.38 16.56
CA LYS A 109 -8.91 -17.59 17.39
C LYS A 109 -7.56 -17.67 18.12
N LYS A 110 -7.59 -17.90 19.43
CA LYS A 110 -6.42 -18.23 20.26
C LYS A 110 -5.63 -19.34 19.55
N GLY A 111 -4.38 -19.08 19.15
CA GLY A 111 -3.50 -20.13 18.63
C GLY A 111 -2.27 -19.68 17.85
N ALA A 112 -2.28 -18.52 17.20
CA ALA A 112 -1.09 -17.98 16.52
C ALA A 112 -0.74 -16.64 17.16
N ASN A 113 0.25 -16.63 18.08
CA ASN A 113 0.74 -15.44 18.79
C ASN A 113 -0.36 -14.44 19.18
N ALA A 114 -1.42 -14.97 19.79
CA ALA A 114 -2.50 -14.15 20.30
C ALA A 114 -1.94 -13.27 21.42
N ILE A 115 -1.80 -11.97 21.14
CA ILE A 115 -1.75 -10.95 22.20
C ILE A 115 -2.89 -11.28 23.16
N ARG A 116 -2.56 -11.75 24.37
CA ARG A 116 -3.50 -12.14 25.42
C ARG A 116 -4.41 -10.95 25.69
N THR A 117 -5.56 -10.89 25.05
CA THR A 117 -6.70 -10.10 25.52
C THR A 117 -7.55 -11.06 26.33
N THR A 118 -7.19 -11.19 27.60
CA THR A 118 -8.01 -11.88 28.59
C THR A 118 -9.37 -11.18 28.66
N ASN A 119 -10.42 -11.94 28.36
CA ASN A 119 -11.79 -11.78 28.83
C ASN A 119 -12.17 -10.38 29.32
N SER A 120 -12.75 -9.58 28.45
CA SER A 120 -13.74 -8.61 28.90
C SER A 120 -14.86 -8.52 27.88
N PRO A 121 -16.13 -8.61 28.30
CA PRO A 121 -17.26 -8.33 27.42
C PRO A 121 -17.13 -6.91 26.88
N LEU A 122 -17.79 -6.63 25.76
CA LEU A 122 -18.00 -5.29 25.22
C LEU A 122 -18.58 -4.37 26.33
N SER A 123 -17.70 -3.75 27.10
CA SER A 123 -18.02 -2.67 28.01
C SER A 123 -17.79 -1.40 27.22
N SER A 124 -18.89 -0.83 26.72
CA SER A 124 -19.00 0.59 26.39
C SER A 124 -18.24 1.44 27.42
N ASN A 125 -17.39 2.35 26.94
CA ASN A 125 -16.65 3.39 27.70
C ASN A 125 -15.18 3.14 28.12
N LYS A 126 -14.45 2.21 27.50
CA LYS A 126 -12.97 2.30 27.48
C LYS A 126 -12.49 2.65 26.07
N ILE A 127 -11.89 3.84 25.96
CA ILE A 127 -11.20 4.35 24.77
C ILE A 127 -10.36 3.21 24.19
N ALA A 128 -10.52 2.95 22.88
CA ALA A 128 -9.84 1.88 22.16
C ALA A 128 -8.34 1.95 22.46
N ALA A 129 -7.75 0.88 22.98
CA ALA A 129 -6.41 0.87 23.55
C ALA A 129 -5.25 1.14 22.55
N GLY A 130 -5.53 1.48 21.29
CA GLY A 130 -4.48 1.75 20.30
C GLY A 130 -4.72 2.89 19.31
N LEU A 131 -5.86 3.59 19.33
CA LEU A 131 -6.08 4.81 18.52
C LEU A 131 -6.18 6.02 19.44
N SER A 132 -5.56 7.14 19.06
CA SER A 132 -5.77 8.40 19.77
C SER A 132 -7.23 8.86 19.61
N THR A 133 -7.72 9.68 20.54
CA THR A 133 -9.06 10.29 20.42
C THR A 133 -9.19 11.10 19.14
N GLU A 134 -8.11 11.76 18.70
CA GLU A 134 -8.08 12.54 17.47
C GLU A 134 -8.17 11.65 16.24
N ASP A 135 -7.38 10.56 16.17
CA ASP A 135 -7.46 9.61 15.06
C ASP A 135 -8.86 9.02 14.95
N ALA A 136 -9.45 8.61 16.09
CA ALA A 136 -10.81 8.07 16.12
C ALA A 136 -11.85 9.07 15.62
N LYS A 137 -11.71 10.36 15.99
CA LYS A 137 -12.60 11.44 15.54
C LYS A 137 -12.48 11.65 14.03
N GLN A 138 -11.26 11.74 13.50
CA GLN A 138 -11.02 11.91 12.06
C GLN A 138 -11.53 10.72 11.25
N LEU A 139 -11.25 9.49 11.70
CA LEU A 139 -11.73 8.27 11.08
C LEU A 139 -13.25 8.12 11.09
N LEU A 140 -13.96 8.81 11.99
CA LEU A 140 -15.44 8.85 12.05
C LEU A 140 -16.05 10.00 11.22
N SER A 141 -15.23 10.89 10.65
CA SER A 141 -15.71 12.00 9.84
C SER A 141 -16.41 11.52 8.57
N GLN A 142 -17.51 12.18 8.22
CA GLN A 142 -18.18 11.98 6.94
C GLN A 142 -17.47 12.73 5.81
N ASP A 143 -16.75 13.82 6.12
CA ASP A 143 -15.91 14.54 5.18
C ASP A 143 -14.77 13.64 4.70
N THR A 144 -14.65 13.48 3.38
CA THR A 144 -13.68 12.58 2.76
C THR A 144 -12.26 12.99 3.07
N LYS A 145 -11.95 14.28 3.00
CA LYS A 145 -10.60 14.79 3.28
C LYS A 145 -10.17 14.51 4.72
N THR A 146 -11.02 14.83 5.70
CA THR A 146 -10.77 14.61 7.12
C THR A 146 -10.59 13.12 7.43
N ARG A 147 -11.44 12.26 6.85
CA ARG A 147 -11.36 10.81 7.04
C ARG A 147 -10.04 10.25 6.49
N LEU A 148 -9.62 10.69 5.31
CA LEU A 148 -8.37 10.26 4.70
C LEU A 148 -7.14 10.80 5.44
N GLN A 149 -7.21 12.03 5.98
CA GLN A 149 -6.18 12.61 6.84
C GLN A 149 -5.96 11.77 8.11
N GLY A 150 -7.01 11.25 8.73
CA GLY A 150 -6.90 10.35 9.87
C GLY A 150 -6.49 8.92 9.52
N LEU A 151 -6.85 8.44 8.32
CA LEU A 151 -6.50 7.08 7.88
C LEU A 151 -5.02 6.91 7.56
N ALA A 152 -4.37 7.92 6.97
CA ALA A 152 -2.97 7.85 6.58
C ALA A 152 -1.98 7.56 7.76
N PRO A 153 -2.01 8.31 8.88
CA PRO A 153 -1.10 8.06 10.01
C PRO A 153 -1.37 6.71 10.70
N VAL A 154 -2.62 6.25 10.68
CA VAL A 154 -2.99 4.94 11.23
C VAL A 154 -2.44 3.81 10.38
N VAL A 155 -2.57 3.89 9.04
CA VAL A 155 -1.95 2.93 8.12
C VAL A 155 -0.43 2.97 8.25
N HIS A 156 0.18 4.16 8.32
CA HIS A 156 1.61 4.34 8.56
C HIS A 156 2.07 3.58 9.80
N LYS A 157 1.45 3.83 10.97
CA LYS A 157 1.76 3.14 12.22
C LYS A 157 1.69 1.61 12.07
N TRP A 158 0.63 1.12 11.45
CA TRP A 158 0.37 -0.32 11.33
C TRP A 158 1.37 -1.02 10.41
N VAL A 159 1.63 -0.43 9.24
CA VAL A 159 2.59 -0.95 8.27
C VAL A 159 4.01 -0.84 8.84
N SER A 160 4.37 0.25 9.51
CA SER A 160 5.67 0.41 10.18
C SER A 160 5.94 -0.70 11.19
N ILE A 161 4.96 -1.07 12.01
CA ILE A 161 5.11 -2.17 12.97
C ILE A 161 5.38 -3.50 12.25
N LYS A 162 4.66 -3.78 11.17
CA LYS A 162 4.86 -5.00 10.37
C LYS A 162 6.21 -5.01 9.64
N LEU A 163 6.65 -3.89 9.07
CA LEU A 163 7.97 -3.82 8.45
C LEU A 163 9.08 -4.04 9.49
N ASN A 164 8.97 -3.40 10.66
CA ASN A 164 9.93 -3.54 11.76
C ASN A 164 9.90 -4.92 12.45
N SER A 165 8.91 -5.77 12.18
CA SER A 165 8.91 -7.16 12.67
C SER A 165 9.87 -8.06 11.91
N HIS A 166 10.32 -7.66 10.72
CA HIS A 166 11.31 -8.38 9.91
C HIS A 166 12.73 -7.96 10.30
N ALA A 167 13.15 -8.38 11.49
CA ALA A 167 14.45 -8.02 12.05
C ALA A 167 15.64 -8.65 11.33
N GLU A 168 15.39 -9.70 10.55
CA GLU A 168 16.36 -10.52 9.84
C GLU A 168 16.77 -9.97 8.46
N LEU A 169 16.04 -9.00 7.92
CA LEU A 169 16.30 -8.48 6.58
C LEU A 169 17.55 -7.61 6.54
N LYS A 170 18.40 -7.87 5.55
CA LYS A 170 19.62 -7.12 5.29
C LYS A 170 19.29 -5.71 4.76
N PRO A 171 20.19 -4.73 4.92
CA PRO A 171 19.99 -3.38 4.39
C PRO A 171 19.66 -3.33 2.90
N THR A 172 20.24 -4.23 2.09
CA THR A 172 19.97 -4.33 0.65
C THR A 172 18.57 -4.84 0.35
N GLU A 173 18.05 -5.77 1.15
CA GLU A 173 16.69 -6.28 1.04
C GLU A 173 15.69 -5.19 1.44
N ILE A 174 15.95 -4.47 2.52
CA ILE A 174 15.16 -3.30 2.93
C ILE A 174 15.10 -2.27 1.80
N LEU A 175 16.22 -1.96 1.14
CA LEU A 175 16.23 -1.03 0.01
C LEU A 175 15.37 -1.53 -1.18
N ALA A 176 15.45 -2.82 -1.51
CA ALA A 176 14.62 -3.41 -2.55
C ALA A 176 13.11 -3.34 -2.21
N TRP A 177 12.77 -3.53 -0.93
CA TRP A 177 11.41 -3.34 -0.42
C TRP A 177 10.94 -1.90 -0.54
N LYS A 178 11.75 -0.93 -0.12
CA LYS A 178 11.43 0.51 -0.28
C LYS A 178 11.15 0.87 -1.74
N GLN A 179 11.99 0.39 -2.65
CA GLN A 179 11.82 0.63 -4.07
C GLN A 179 10.52 -0.01 -4.61
N ARG A 180 10.19 -1.24 -4.16
CA ARG A 180 8.95 -1.91 -4.57
C ARG A 180 7.71 -1.18 -4.03
N VAL A 181 7.71 -0.73 -2.77
CA VAL A 181 6.62 0.10 -2.22
C VAL A 181 6.48 1.40 -3.01
N LYS A 182 7.59 2.06 -3.37
CA LYS A 182 7.56 3.26 -4.21
C LYS A 182 6.92 2.99 -5.58
N THR A 183 7.28 1.88 -6.24
CA THR A 183 6.65 1.49 -7.50
C THR A 183 5.13 1.29 -7.35
N ARG A 184 4.67 0.62 -6.29
CA ARG A 184 3.23 0.44 -6.01
C ARG A 184 2.53 1.77 -5.70
N PHE A 185 3.21 2.66 -4.99
CA PHE A 185 2.73 4.03 -4.75
C PHE A 185 2.53 4.79 -6.07
N ASP A 186 3.51 4.77 -6.98
CA ASP A 186 3.45 5.46 -8.27
C ASP A 186 2.33 4.89 -9.18
N GLN A 187 2.12 3.58 -9.14
CA GLN A 187 0.99 2.90 -9.80
C GLN A 187 -0.35 3.39 -9.25
N GLY A 188 -0.49 3.43 -7.92
CA GLY A 188 -1.69 3.94 -7.25
C GLY A 188 -2.00 5.40 -7.58
N LYS A 189 -0.96 6.25 -7.62
CA LYS A 189 -1.10 7.65 -8.02
C LYS A 189 -1.59 7.78 -9.47
N THR A 190 -0.99 7.01 -10.38
CA THR A 190 -1.39 6.97 -11.79
C THR A 190 -2.86 6.54 -11.94
N GLN A 191 -3.28 5.53 -11.17
CA GLN A 191 -4.66 5.04 -11.19
C GLN A 191 -5.64 6.09 -10.63
N LEU A 192 -5.31 6.75 -9.52
CA LEU A 192 -6.12 7.83 -8.97
C LEU A 192 -6.30 8.96 -9.99
N SER A 193 -5.23 9.42 -10.64
CA SER A 193 -5.32 10.45 -11.68
C SER A 193 -6.27 10.05 -12.83
N LYS A 194 -6.23 8.78 -13.27
CA LYS A 194 -7.15 8.26 -14.29
C LYS A 194 -8.60 8.28 -13.82
N LEU A 195 -8.86 7.88 -12.58
CA LEU A 195 -10.20 7.82 -12.02
C LEU A 195 -10.79 9.21 -11.74
N MET A 196 -9.97 10.16 -11.31
CA MET A 196 -10.36 11.56 -11.14
C MET A 196 -10.81 12.21 -12.47
N ALA A 197 -10.17 11.85 -13.58
CA ALA A 197 -10.55 12.36 -14.91
C ALA A 197 -11.84 11.73 -15.46
N LYS A 198 -12.27 10.58 -14.94
CA LYS A 198 -13.36 9.77 -15.50
C LYS A 198 -14.60 9.67 -14.63
N THR A 199 -14.49 9.95 -13.33
CA THR A 199 -15.57 9.63 -12.38
C THR A 199 -15.74 10.69 -11.31
N ASP A 200 -16.98 10.86 -10.88
CA ASP A 200 -17.34 11.83 -9.84
C ASP A 200 -16.90 11.41 -8.44
N ASN A 201 -16.72 10.11 -8.23
CA ASN A 201 -16.38 9.50 -6.93
C ASN A 201 -15.03 9.97 -6.34
N TYR A 202 -14.14 10.50 -7.18
CA TYR A 202 -12.83 10.97 -6.77
C TYR A 202 -12.64 12.50 -6.95
N LYS A 203 -13.71 13.26 -7.21
CA LYS A 203 -13.62 14.72 -7.45
C LYS A 203 -13.00 15.49 -6.28
N GLU A 204 -13.27 15.07 -5.05
CA GLU A 204 -12.73 15.70 -3.83
C GLU A 204 -11.35 15.17 -3.43
N TRP A 205 -10.81 14.21 -4.18
CA TRP A 205 -9.53 13.60 -3.89
C TRP A 205 -8.39 14.37 -4.55
N SER A 206 -7.16 14.18 -4.06
CA SER A 206 -5.96 14.73 -4.70
C SER A 206 -4.98 13.61 -5.04
N PRO A 207 -4.27 13.67 -6.18
CA PRO A 207 -3.21 12.72 -6.48
C PRO A 207 -2.04 12.73 -5.47
N TYR A 208 -1.87 13.82 -4.71
CA TYR A 208 -0.75 13.99 -3.79
C TYR A 208 -1.08 13.59 -2.35
N TRP A 209 -2.36 13.69 -1.94
CA TRP A 209 -2.79 13.36 -0.57
C TRP A 209 -4.00 12.40 -0.50
N GLY A 210 -4.55 11.97 -1.63
CA GLY A 210 -5.84 11.28 -1.73
C GLY A 210 -5.85 9.79 -1.37
N CYS A 211 -4.88 8.96 -1.75
CA CYS A 211 -4.85 7.57 -1.25
C CYS A 211 -4.09 7.54 0.09
N ALA A 212 -4.85 7.63 1.18
CA ALA A 212 -4.34 7.54 2.55
C ALA A 212 -3.51 6.26 2.78
N ALA A 213 -3.96 5.12 2.23
CA ALA A 213 -3.25 3.85 2.32
C ALA A 213 -1.88 3.89 1.62
N CYS A 214 -1.81 4.50 0.43
CA CYS A 214 -0.54 4.71 -0.29
C CYS A 214 0.41 5.59 0.52
N ASN A 215 -0.09 6.72 1.03
CA ASN A 215 0.73 7.67 1.79
C ASN A 215 1.30 7.04 3.05
N GLY A 216 0.46 6.38 3.84
CA GLY A 216 0.90 5.71 5.07
C GLY A 216 1.90 4.58 4.79
N SER A 217 1.64 3.75 3.78
CA SER A 217 2.54 2.63 3.42
C SER A 217 3.88 3.11 2.87
N ARG A 218 3.90 4.14 2.02
CA ARG A 218 5.14 4.74 1.49
C ARG A 218 5.98 5.34 2.62
N GLN A 219 5.35 6.13 3.49
CA GLN A 219 6.04 6.73 4.63
C GLN A 219 6.63 5.66 5.56
N ALA A 220 5.89 4.59 5.82
CA ALA A 220 6.37 3.47 6.65
C ALA A 220 7.62 2.82 6.05
N ALA A 221 7.62 2.61 4.73
CA ALA A 221 8.78 2.08 4.03
C ALA A 221 9.97 3.05 4.04
N GLU A 222 9.74 4.34 3.79
CA GLU A 222 10.79 5.36 3.78
C GLU A 222 11.52 5.44 5.13
N GLU A 223 10.78 5.40 6.23
CA GLU A 223 11.29 5.47 7.60
C GLU A 223 11.87 4.14 8.12
N TRP A 224 11.62 3.01 7.43
CA TRP A 224 12.13 1.72 7.87
C TRP A 224 13.66 1.64 7.78
N GLN A 225 14.30 1.32 8.91
CA GLN A 225 15.75 1.20 9.02
C GLN A 225 16.14 -0.23 9.37
N ALA A 226 17.29 -0.67 8.89
CA ALA A 226 17.92 -1.89 9.38
C ALA A 226 18.21 -1.73 10.88
N LYS A 227 17.92 -2.75 11.68
CA LYS A 227 18.38 -2.78 13.07
C LYS A 227 19.91 -2.83 13.05
N LYS A 228 20.53 -1.94 13.82
CA LYS A 228 21.98 -1.92 14.03
C LYS A 228 22.41 -3.11 14.89
#